data_AF-A0AA38I3P4-F1
#
_entry.id   AF-A0AA38I3P4-F1
#
_cell.length_a   1.000
_cell.length_b   1.000
_cell.length_c   1.000
_cell.angle_alpha   90.00
_cell.angle_beta   90.00
_cell.angle_gamma   90.00
#
_symmetry.space_group_name_H-M   'P 1'
#
loop_
_entity.id
_entity.type
_entity.pdbx_description
1 polymer ?
#
loop_
_entity_poly.entity_id
_entity_poly.type
_entity_poly.pdbx_seq_one_letter_code
_entity_poly.pdbx_strand_id
1 'polypeptide(L)'
;MREMGKSVKEELSVRDKGIDKQERRSRISESRYNPEYRKIVKDEVPKYTHTESIKEKRMMARFRRGNEEKENNFWMDETDRRCSICWREGERIEHMLEGCKGLKESEQSREKVLNEDRRVLD
;
A
#
# COMPACT_ATOMS: atom_id res chain seq x y z
N MET A 1 10.29 -24.66 39.41
CA MET A 1 11.37 -24.25 38.48
C MET A 1 10.92 -24.22 37.01
N ARG A 2 10.52 -25.35 36.40
CA ARG A 2 10.12 -25.39 34.96
C ARG A 2 8.89 -24.55 34.60
N GLU A 3 7.90 -24.44 35.48
CA GLU A 3 6.68 -23.66 35.21
C GLU A 3 6.90 -22.15 35.32
N MET A 4 7.64 -21.68 36.32
CA MET A 4 8.05 -20.26 36.39
C MET A 4 8.89 -19.84 35.18
N GLY A 5 9.78 -20.72 34.70
CA GLY A 5 10.55 -20.45 33.48
C GLY A 5 9.71 -20.37 32.21
N LYS A 6 8.55 -21.05 32.16
CA LYS A 6 7.59 -20.92 31.06
C LYS A 6 6.80 -19.60 31.15
N SER A 7 6.33 -19.24 32.34
CA SER A 7 5.56 -17.99 32.54
C SER A 7 6.41 -16.76 32.24
N VAL A 8 7.66 -16.72 32.70
CA VAL A 8 8.59 -15.59 32.41
C VAL A 8 8.87 -15.49 30.91
N LYS A 9 9.01 -16.61 30.20
CA LYS A 9 9.22 -16.62 28.74
C LYS A 9 7.99 -16.10 27.99
N GLU A 10 6.79 -16.46 28.43
CA GLU A 10 5.54 -15.96 27.85
C GLU A 10 5.38 -14.46 28.06
N GLU A 11 5.64 -13.96 29.27
CA GLU A 11 5.61 -12.53 29.60
C GLU A 11 6.58 -11.71 28.74
N LEU A 12 7.83 -12.19 28.60
CA LEU A 12 8.82 -11.56 27.73
C LEU A 12 8.36 -11.56 26.27
N SER A 13 7.82 -12.67 25.77
CA SER A 13 7.32 -12.75 24.39
C SER A 13 6.16 -11.79 24.12
N VAL A 14 5.24 -11.63 25.08
CA VAL A 14 4.12 -10.68 24.96
C VAL A 14 4.64 -9.25 24.92
N ARG A 15 5.59 -8.92 25.79
CA ARG A 15 6.22 -7.60 25.84
C ARG A 15 6.95 -7.27 24.54
N ASP A 16 7.78 -8.18 24.04
CA ASP A 16 8.55 -7.99 22.80
C ASP A 16 7.62 -7.76 21.60
N LYS A 17 6.56 -8.57 21.47
CA LYS A 17 5.52 -8.37 20.44
C LYS A 17 4.83 -7.01 20.56
N GLY A 18 4.63 -6.53 21.79
CA GLY A 18 4.06 -5.20 22.07
C GLY A 18 4.97 -4.08 21.59
N ILE A 19 6.27 -4.17 21.88
CA ILE A 19 7.29 -3.21 21.45
C ILE A 19 7.38 -3.17 19.92
N ASP A 20 7.52 -4.34 19.27
CA ASP A 20 7.58 -4.45 17.81
C ASP A 20 6.36 -3.80 17.14
N LYS A 21 5.18 -4.03 17.71
CA LYS A 21 3.92 -3.46 17.20
C LYS A 21 3.90 -1.94 17.33
N GLN A 22 4.38 -1.40 18.45
CA GLN A 22 4.46 0.04 18.69
C GLN A 22 5.49 0.71 17.76
N GLU A 23 6.68 0.13 17.61
CA GLU A 23 7.71 0.64 16.72
C GLU A 23 7.24 0.65 15.26
N ARG A 24 6.61 -0.45 14.81
CA ARG A 24 6.06 -0.55 13.46
C ARG A 24 5.02 0.54 13.19
N ARG A 25 4.07 0.72 14.13
CA ARG A 25 3.05 1.77 14.01
C ARG A 25 3.67 3.17 13.96
N SER A 26 4.67 3.44 14.79
CA SER A 26 5.34 4.75 14.83
C SER A 26 6.04 5.03 13.49
N ARG A 27 6.80 4.07 12.95
CA ARG A 27 7.47 4.22 11.65
C ARG A 27 6.49 4.50 10.51
N ILE A 28 5.34 3.82 10.48
CA ILE A 28 4.30 4.05 9.48
C ILE A 28 3.66 5.44 9.65
N SER A 29 3.35 5.81 10.90
CA SER A 29 2.78 7.10 11.28
C SER A 29 3.71 8.29 11.02
N GLU A 30 5.03 8.08 10.98
CA GLU A 30 6.02 9.12 10.72
C GLU A 30 6.54 9.10 9.28
N SER A 31 6.26 8.02 8.52
CA SER A 31 6.72 7.86 7.15
C SER A 31 6.27 9.02 6.28
N ARG A 32 7.21 9.71 5.65
CA ARG A 32 6.95 10.70 4.59
C ARG A 32 6.51 10.04 3.29
N TYR A 33 6.89 8.77 3.11
CA TYR A 33 6.65 7.99 1.91
C TYR A 33 5.38 7.16 2.09
N ASN A 34 4.47 7.23 1.11
CA ASN A 34 3.15 6.57 1.13
C ASN A 34 2.30 6.93 2.37
N PRO A 35 1.85 8.20 2.50
CA PRO A 35 1.02 8.65 3.62
C PRO A 35 -0.33 7.90 3.70
N GLU A 36 -0.85 7.44 2.56
CA GLU A 36 -2.09 6.66 2.47
C GLU A 36 -1.96 5.30 3.18
N TYR A 37 -0.75 4.75 3.28
CA TYR A 37 -0.50 3.51 4.03
C TYR A 37 -0.93 3.63 5.50
N ARG A 38 -0.86 4.83 6.10
CA ARG A 38 -1.35 5.09 7.46
C ARG A 38 -2.84 4.80 7.62
N LYS A 39 -3.64 5.07 6.57
CA LYS A 39 -5.09 4.83 6.57
C LYS A 39 -5.44 3.35 6.37
N ILE A 40 -4.53 2.60 5.73
CA ILE A 40 -4.73 1.21 5.31
C ILE A 40 -4.27 0.21 6.39
N VAL A 41 -3.24 0.57 7.16
CA VAL A 41 -2.63 -0.34 8.14
C VAL A 41 -3.55 -0.57 9.33
N LYS A 42 -4.04 -1.81 9.43
CA LYS A 42 -4.68 -2.36 10.62
C LYS A 42 -3.73 -3.34 11.29
N ASP A 43 -3.97 -3.61 12.58
CA ASP A 43 -3.22 -4.67 13.30
C ASP A 43 -3.65 -6.07 12.86
N GLU A 44 -4.80 -6.17 12.21
CA GLU A 44 -5.34 -7.41 11.67
C GLU A 44 -4.64 -7.79 10.36
N VAL A 45 -4.67 -9.09 10.08
CA VAL A 45 -4.22 -9.64 8.80
C VAL A 45 -5.09 -9.05 7.69
N PRO A 46 -4.51 -8.43 6.64
CA PRO A 46 -5.30 -7.82 5.58
C PRO A 46 -6.18 -8.83 4.84
N LYS A 47 -7.47 -8.52 4.64
CA LYS A 47 -8.43 -9.42 3.97
C LYS A 47 -7.92 -10.04 2.67
N TYR A 48 -7.20 -9.26 1.85
CA TYR A 48 -6.67 -9.73 0.57
C TYR A 48 -5.66 -10.88 0.68
N THR A 49 -5.04 -11.11 1.85
CA THR A 49 -4.12 -12.25 2.01
C THR A 49 -4.85 -13.59 2.08
N HIS A 50 -6.18 -13.56 2.27
CA HIS A 50 -7.03 -14.74 2.31
C HIS A 50 -7.62 -15.13 0.95
N THR A 51 -7.32 -14.40 -0.14
CA THR A 51 -7.72 -14.84 -1.49
C THR A 51 -7.01 -16.15 -1.85
N GLU A 52 -7.52 -16.95 -2.78
CA GLU A 52 -6.82 -18.17 -3.23
C GLU A 52 -5.80 -17.84 -4.34
N SER A 53 -6.05 -16.77 -5.10
CA SER A 53 -5.20 -16.35 -6.22
C SER A 53 -3.92 -15.66 -5.75
N ILE A 54 -2.78 -16.33 -5.95
CA ILE A 54 -1.45 -15.75 -5.70
C ILE A 54 -1.23 -14.50 -6.57
N LYS A 55 -1.78 -14.47 -7.78
CA LYS A 55 -1.70 -13.33 -8.70
C LYS A 55 -2.37 -12.10 -8.08
N GLU A 56 -3.61 -12.26 -7.60
CA GLU A 56 -4.37 -11.19 -6.94
C GLU A 56 -3.68 -10.72 -5.66
N LYS A 57 -3.18 -11.63 -4.81
CA LYS A 57 -2.41 -11.25 -3.61
C LYS A 57 -1.23 -10.34 -3.95
N ARG A 58 -0.46 -10.72 -4.98
CA ARG A 58 0.72 -9.96 -5.41
C ARG A 58 0.33 -8.60 -5.97
N MET A 59 -0.72 -8.56 -6.79
CA MET A 59 -1.23 -7.32 -7.37
C MET A 59 -1.68 -6.35 -6.26
N MET A 60 -2.58 -6.79 -5.37
CA MET A 60 -3.10 -5.94 -4.28
C MET A 60 -2.00 -5.49 -3.32
N ALA A 61 -0.99 -6.34 -3.06
CA ALA A 61 0.16 -5.96 -2.25
C ALA A 61 1.01 -4.86 -2.92
N ARG A 62 1.21 -4.92 -4.24
CA ARG A 62 1.96 -3.90 -5.00
C ARG A 62 1.23 -2.56 -5.00
N PHE A 63 -0.07 -2.57 -5.27
CA PHE A 63 -0.91 -1.37 -5.19
C PHE A 63 -0.86 -0.73 -3.80
N ARG A 64 -1.04 -1.53 -2.74
CA ARG A 64 -0.96 -1.02 -1.35
C ARG A 64 0.38 -0.40 -0.99
N ARG A 65 1.48 -0.90 -1.57
CA ARG A 65 2.81 -0.33 -1.35
C ARG A 65 3.09 0.91 -2.20
N GLY A 66 2.20 1.27 -3.13
CA GLY A 66 2.42 2.38 -4.06
C GLY A 66 3.41 2.04 -5.18
N ASN A 67 3.67 0.75 -5.43
CA ASN A 67 4.61 0.30 -6.48
C ASN A 67 4.08 0.59 -7.89
N GLU A 68 2.76 0.69 -8.02
CA GLU A 68 2.09 0.98 -9.29
C GLU A 68 2.00 2.50 -9.54
N GLU A 69 2.54 3.33 -8.65
CA GLU A 69 2.69 4.78 -8.85
C GLU A 69 4.12 5.09 -9.28
N LYS A 70 4.33 5.52 -10.53
CA LYS A 70 5.69 5.85 -11.00
C LYS A 70 6.31 7.00 -10.22
N GLU A 71 5.49 7.88 -9.65
CA GLU A 71 5.96 8.99 -8.82
C GLU A 71 6.79 8.50 -7.61
N ASN A 72 6.52 7.29 -7.09
CA ASN A 72 7.25 6.71 -5.95
C ASN A 72 8.58 6.04 -6.34
N ASN A 73 8.87 5.87 -7.63
CA ASN A 73 10.05 5.15 -8.11
C ASN A 73 11.27 6.06 -8.16
N PHE A 74 11.89 6.28 -7.00
CA PHE A 74 13.00 7.23 -6.82
C PHE A 74 14.26 6.95 -7.67
N TRP A 75 14.37 5.78 -8.28
CA TRP A 75 15.45 5.41 -9.19
C TRP A 75 15.20 5.80 -10.65
N MET A 76 13.98 6.22 -11.01
CA MET A 76 13.68 6.74 -12.35
C MET A 76 13.92 8.25 -12.41
N ASP A 77 14.21 8.79 -13.59
CA ASP A 77 14.30 10.24 -13.77
C ASP A 77 12.92 10.91 -13.61
N GLU A 78 12.91 12.19 -13.21
CA GLU A 78 11.65 12.92 -12.96
C GLU A 78 10.72 12.95 -14.18
N THR A 79 11.27 12.93 -15.40
CA THR A 79 10.50 12.86 -16.65
C THR A 79 9.81 11.51 -16.81
N ASP A 80 10.46 10.42 -16.42
CA ASP A 80 9.95 9.05 -16.55
C ASP A 80 8.92 8.71 -15.46
N ARG A 81 8.94 9.46 -14.36
CA ARG A 81 7.92 9.38 -13.31
C ARG A 81 6.62 10.10 -13.66
N ARG A 82 6.58 10.84 -14.76
CA ARG A 82 5.37 11.54 -15.20
C ARG A 82 4.29 10.55 -15.65
N CYS A 83 3.04 10.99 -15.53
CA CYS A 83 1.88 10.28 -16.02
C CYS A 83 2.05 9.93 -17.50
N SER A 84 1.98 8.65 -17.83
CA SER A 84 2.06 8.11 -19.20
C SER A 84 0.93 8.56 -20.12
N ILE A 85 -0.16 9.08 -19.56
CA ILE A 85 -1.30 9.60 -20.32
C ILE A 85 -1.10 11.08 -20.62
N CYS A 86 -0.89 11.90 -19.59
CA CYS A 86 -0.90 13.36 -19.75
C CYS A 86 0.48 14.02 -19.75
N TRP A 87 1.52 13.31 -19.31
CA TRP A 87 2.92 13.75 -19.25
C TRP A 87 3.17 15.07 -18.49
N ARG A 88 2.22 15.51 -17.66
CA ARG A 88 2.22 16.81 -16.96
C ARG A 88 2.57 16.73 -15.48
N GLU A 89 1.98 15.78 -14.77
CA GLU A 89 2.19 15.54 -13.33
C GLU A 89 2.80 14.15 -13.12
N GLY A 90 3.28 13.85 -11.91
CA GLY A 90 3.72 12.50 -11.55
C GLY A 90 2.58 11.47 -11.65
N GLU A 91 2.91 10.24 -12.03
CA GLU A 91 1.93 9.15 -12.15
C GLU A 91 1.57 8.59 -10.77
N ARG A 92 0.69 9.30 -10.06
CA ARG A 92 -0.02 8.80 -8.87
C ARG A 92 -1.38 8.24 -9.24
N ILE A 93 -1.88 7.30 -8.45
CA ILE A 93 -3.20 6.71 -8.61
C ILE A 93 -4.26 7.81 -8.51
N GLU A 94 -4.16 8.73 -7.53
CA GLU A 94 -5.07 9.86 -7.39
C GLU A 94 -5.15 10.71 -8.67
N HIS A 95 -4.00 11.02 -9.29
CA HIS A 95 -3.97 11.74 -10.56
C HIS A 95 -4.69 10.93 -11.65
N MET A 96 -4.35 9.65 -11.84
CA MET A 96 -4.97 8.80 -12.86
C MET A 96 -6.49 8.65 -12.66
N LEU A 97 -6.94 8.51 -11.42
CA LEU A 97 -8.34 8.29 -11.07
C LEU A 97 -9.16 9.56 -11.15
N GLU A 98 -8.68 10.66 -10.56
CA GLU A 98 -9.50 11.82 -10.21
C GLU A 98 -9.20 13.06 -11.08
N GLY A 99 -7.94 13.19 -11.52
CA GLY A 99 -7.41 14.45 -12.06
C GLY A 99 -6.87 14.42 -13.49
N CYS A 100 -6.65 13.24 -14.08
CA CYS A 100 -5.93 13.14 -15.36
C CYS A 100 -6.75 13.72 -16.51
N LYS A 101 -6.40 14.93 -16.95
CA LYS A 101 -7.07 15.60 -18.08
C LYS A 101 -6.91 14.82 -19.38
N GLY A 102 -5.76 14.20 -19.61
CA GLY A 102 -5.53 13.36 -20.80
C GLY A 102 -6.46 12.15 -20.87
N LEU A 103 -6.86 11.58 -19.72
CA LEU A 103 -7.83 10.49 -19.66
C LEU A 103 -9.27 10.96 -19.91
N LYS A 104 -9.60 12.23 -19.58
CA LYS A 104 -10.90 12.85 -19.88
C LYS A 104 -11.01 13.25 -21.36
N GLU A 105 -9.89 13.58 -21.99
CA GLU A 105 -9.80 13.98 -23.40
C GLU A 105 -9.68 12.77 -24.36
N SER A 106 -9.17 11.63 -23.88
CA SER A 106 -9.19 10.37 -24.64
C SER A 106 -10.55 9.67 -24.52
N GLU A 107 -11.15 9.20 -25.61
CA GLU A 107 -12.37 8.35 -25.63
C GLU A 107 -12.20 6.98 -24.93
N GLN A 108 -11.07 6.77 -24.23
CA GLN A 108 -10.86 5.64 -23.33
C GLN A 108 -11.46 6.00 -21.98
N SER A 109 -12.63 5.45 -21.68
CA SER A 109 -13.31 5.69 -20.40
C SER A 109 -12.39 5.37 -19.21
N ARG A 110 -12.48 6.18 -18.16
CA ARG A 110 -11.90 5.93 -16.82
C ARG A 110 -12.00 4.46 -16.36
N GLU A 111 -13.07 3.80 -16.79
CA GLU A 111 -13.43 2.42 -16.50
C GLU A 111 -12.51 1.38 -17.18
N LYS A 112 -11.98 1.66 -18.39
CA LYS A 112 -11.06 0.74 -19.10
C LYS A 112 -9.67 0.66 -18.49
N VAL A 113 -9.23 1.68 -17.74
CA VAL A 113 -7.90 1.71 -17.09
C VAL A 113 -7.88 0.88 -15.80
N LEU A 114 -9.05 0.60 -15.20
CA LEU A 114 -9.15 0.10 -13.83
C LEU A 114 -10.09 -1.10 -13.65
N ASN A 115 -10.71 -1.58 -14.70
CA ASN A 115 -11.49 -2.81 -14.60
C ASN A 115 -10.53 -4.01 -14.45
N GLU A 116 -10.18 -4.28 -13.19
CA GLU A 116 -10.14 -5.63 -12.64
C GLU A 116 -10.35 -5.60 -11.10
N ASP A 117 -9.85 -4.61 -10.36
CA ASP A 117 -9.93 -4.61 -8.88
C ASP A 117 -10.48 -3.29 -8.32
N ARG A 118 -11.80 -3.16 -8.45
CA ARG A 118 -12.60 -2.16 -7.76
C ARG A 118 -12.27 -2.23 -6.26
N ARG A 119 -11.74 -1.12 -5.73
CA ARG A 119 -11.64 -0.76 -4.31
C ARG A 119 -12.68 -1.51 -3.45
N VAL A 120 -12.28 -2.59 -2.78
CA VAL A 120 -12.98 -3.07 -1.58
C VAL A 120 -12.27 -2.45 -0.39
N LEU A 121 -12.66 -1.23 -0.08
CA LEU A 121 -12.51 -0.67 1.25
C LEU A 121 -13.91 -0.24 1.69
N ASP A 122 -14.65 -1.23 2.19
CA ASP A 122 -15.66 -1.00 3.23
C ASP A 122 -14.93 -0.69 4.56
#